data_AF-A1VPK8-F1
#
_entry.id   AF-A1VPK8-F1
#
_cell.length_a   1.000
_cell.length_b   1.000
_cell.length_c   1.000
_cell.angle_alpha   90.00
_cell.angle_beta   90.00
_cell.angle_gamma   90.00
#
_symmetry.space_group_name_H-M   'P 1'
#
loop_
_entity.id
_entity.type
_entity.pdbx_description
1 polymer ?
#
loop_
_entity_poly.entity_id
_entity_poly.type
_entity_poly.pdbx_seq_one_letter_code
_entity_poly.pdbx_strand_id
1 'polypeptide(L)'
;MTHTYVKCTVSPAVHSEIKAALIAAGYSHAIEGETIDMQGLALVIDPAAAAVEPMLRFCPGCGSVGAVPDTYLDCCPDGSDARVIPAALANKCRDLFQMALATALMPEAGEPAQTGLYSTKQAPVPAECWSDDVNEDFNYDSLADLLGSNDELAVGDTVYVADAVIPDPATYINADDILEQMGERAREDGGEYAEDYPDVSADAKQSLDAFVKGWARKHCTPTNFYKVSKVRDYILTARDLAP
;
A
#
# COMPACT_ATOMS: atom_id res chain seq x y z
N MET A 1 -54.68 -7.63 -38.90
CA MET A 1 -53.45 -8.44 -39.03
C MET A 1 -52.47 -7.94 -37.98
N THR A 2 -52.15 -8.77 -36.98
CA THR A 2 -51.05 -8.49 -36.04
C THR A 2 -49.73 -8.71 -36.77
N HIS A 3 -49.07 -7.63 -37.18
CA HIS A 3 -47.71 -7.72 -37.70
C HIS A 3 -46.78 -7.97 -36.51
N THR A 4 -46.05 -9.09 -36.54
CA THR A 4 -45.01 -9.39 -35.55
C THR A 4 -43.76 -8.62 -35.94
N TYR A 5 -43.36 -7.66 -35.12
CA TYR A 5 -42.13 -6.90 -35.33
C TYR A 5 -41.05 -7.36 -34.36
N VAL A 6 -39.81 -7.33 -34.83
CA VAL A 6 -38.65 -7.33 -33.93
C VAL A 6 -38.41 -5.88 -33.51
N LYS A 7 -38.52 -5.60 -32.21
CA LYS A 7 -38.23 -4.28 -31.64
C LYS A 7 -36.73 -4.16 -31.42
N CYS A 8 -36.10 -3.20 -32.08
CA CYS A 8 -34.69 -2.88 -31.90
C CYS A 8 -34.58 -1.47 -31.31
N THR A 9 -33.92 -1.38 -30.16
CA THR A 9 -33.77 -0.11 -29.44
C THR A 9 -32.39 0.49 -29.76
N VAL A 10 -32.36 1.76 -30.17
CA VAL A 10 -31.13 2.46 -30.59
C VAL A 10 -30.99 3.80 -29.88
N SER A 11 -29.77 4.34 -29.82
CA SER A 11 -29.53 5.66 -29.22
C SER A 11 -30.17 6.79 -30.05
N PRO A 12 -30.47 7.95 -29.46
CA PRO A 12 -31.05 9.09 -30.19
C PRO A 12 -30.21 9.56 -31.39
N ALA A 13 -28.87 9.48 -31.27
CA ALA A 13 -27.95 9.86 -32.33
C ALA A 13 -28.06 8.92 -33.54
N VAL A 14 -28.02 7.60 -33.29
CA VAL A 14 -28.18 6.58 -34.33
C VAL A 14 -29.57 6.64 -34.96
N HIS A 15 -30.61 6.86 -34.16
CA HIS A 15 -31.97 7.05 -34.66
C HIS A 15 -32.06 8.27 -35.61
N SER A 16 -31.44 9.39 -35.24
CA SER A 16 -31.44 10.62 -36.04
C SER A 16 -30.69 10.46 -37.36
N GLU A 17 -29.56 9.75 -37.34
CA GLU A 17 -28.77 9.44 -38.53
C GLU A 17 -29.55 8.56 -39.52
N ILE A 18 -30.15 7.47 -39.03
CA ILE A 18 -30.96 6.56 -39.87
C ILE A 18 -32.18 7.30 -40.42
N LYS A 19 -32.86 8.11 -39.61
CA LYS A 19 -34.00 8.94 -40.03
C LYS A 19 -33.60 9.90 -41.16
N ALA A 20 -32.48 10.60 -41.01
CA ALA A 20 -31.97 11.52 -42.03
C ALA A 20 -31.64 10.79 -43.34
N ALA A 21 -30.99 9.62 -43.25
CA ALA A 21 -30.66 8.80 -44.42
C ALA A 21 -31.92 8.30 -45.16
N LEU A 22 -32.94 7.83 -44.44
CA LEU A 22 -34.19 7.37 -45.04
C LEU A 22 -34.97 8.50 -45.71
N ILE A 23 -35.01 9.69 -45.10
CA ILE A 23 -35.62 10.87 -45.70
C ILE A 23 -34.88 11.26 -46.99
N ALA A 24 -33.54 11.30 -46.96
CA ALA A 24 -32.73 11.60 -48.14
C ALA A 24 -32.93 10.59 -49.27
N ALA A 25 -33.21 9.33 -48.94
CA ALA A 25 -33.49 8.26 -49.89
C ALA A 25 -34.97 8.18 -50.34
N GLY A 26 -35.85 9.06 -49.84
CA GLY A 26 -37.26 9.13 -50.24
C GLY A 26 -38.22 8.20 -49.48
N TYR A 27 -37.76 7.55 -48.41
CA TYR A 27 -38.54 6.61 -47.59
C TYR A 27 -39.20 7.28 -46.37
N SER A 28 -39.78 8.46 -46.54
CA SER A 28 -40.44 9.19 -45.45
C SER A 28 -41.68 8.47 -44.88
N HIS A 29 -42.30 7.58 -45.67
CA HIS A 29 -43.45 6.78 -45.27
C HIS A 29 -43.12 5.69 -44.24
N ALA A 30 -41.84 5.38 -44.03
CA ALA A 30 -41.37 4.39 -43.05
C ALA A 30 -41.21 5.00 -41.63
N ILE A 31 -41.53 6.29 -41.45
CA ILE A 31 -41.29 7.01 -40.20
C ILE A 31 -42.63 7.43 -39.58
N GLU A 32 -42.93 6.90 -38.40
CA GLU A 32 -44.11 7.25 -37.59
C GLU A 32 -43.66 7.82 -36.23
N GLY A 33 -43.55 9.15 -36.15
CA GLY A 33 -43.09 9.84 -34.94
C GLY A 33 -41.64 9.50 -34.56
N GLU A 34 -41.48 8.78 -33.45
CA GLU A 34 -40.19 8.28 -32.91
C GLU A 34 -39.91 6.82 -33.28
N THR A 35 -40.75 6.22 -34.12
CA THR A 35 -40.56 4.85 -34.62
C THR A 35 -40.25 4.87 -36.11
N ILE A 36 -39.29 4.05 -36.52
CA ILE A 36 -39.05 3.75 -37.93
C ILE A 36 -39.55 2.31 -38.17
N ASP A 37 -40.63 2.16 -38.94
CA ASP A 37 -41.20 0.87 -39.33
C ASP A 37 -40.63 0.46 -40.71
N MET A 38 -39.85 -0.61 -40.71
CA MET A 38 -39.37 -1.25 -41.92
C MET A 38 -39.88 -2.69 -41.96
N GLN A 39 -41.16 -2.87 -42.33
CA GLN A 39 -41.80 -4.14 -42.72
C GLN A 39 -41.23 -5.37 -41.98
N GLY A 40 -41.40 -5.41 -40.66
CA GLY A 40 -40.94 -6.51 -39.79
C GLY A 40 -39.88 -6.12 -38.75
N LEU A 41 -39.26 -4.95 -38.88
CA LEU A 41 -38.37 -4.36 -37.87
C LEU A 41 -38.87 -2.98 -37.47
N ALA A 42 -39.04 -2.76 -36.17
CA ALA A 42 -39.35 -1.45 -35.61
C ALA A 42 -38.13 -0.93 -34.83
N LEU A 43 -37.53 0.16 -35.31
CA LEU A 43 -36.49 0.89 -34.57
C LEU A 43 -37.16 1.92 -33.67
N VAL A 44 -36.86 1.88 -32.38
CA VAL A 44 -37.32 2.87 -31.40
C VAL A 44 -36.14 3.48 -30.67
N ILE A 45 -36.31 4.73 -30.23
CA ILE A 45 -35.34 5.38 -29.36
C ILE A 45 -35.32 4.68 -28.01
N ASP A 46 -34.11 4.40 -27.49
CA ASP A 46 -33.94 3.94 -26.12
C ASP A 46 -34.08 5.14 -25.16
N PRO A 47 -35.15 5.21 -24.34
CA PRO A 47 -35.27 6.30 -23.38
C PRO A 47 -34.18 6.25 -22.30
N ALA A 48 -33.50 5.12 -22.09
CA ALA A 48 -32.38 4.99 -21.16
C ALA A 48 -31.04 5.47 -21.76
N ALA A 49 -30.89 5.48 -23.09
CA ALA A 49 -29.65 5.88 -23.75
C ALA A 49 -29.47 7.40 -23.86
N ALA A 50 -30.46 8.20 -23.42
CA ALA A 50 -30.39 9.65 -23.37
C ALA A 50 -29.88 10.20 -22.03
N ALA A 51 -29.68 9.35 -21.02
CA ALA A 51 -29.08 9.79 -19.77
C ALA A 51 -27.57 10.01 -20.00
N VAL A 52 -27.17 11.26 -20.20
CA VAL A 52 -25.76 11.67 -20.13
C VAL A 52 -25.25 11.19 -18.78
N GLU A 53 -24.32 10.24 -18.79
CA GLU A 53 -23.79 9.65 -17.57
C GLU A 53 -23.20 10.77 -16.70
N PRO A 54 -23.64 10.93 -15.43
CA PRO A 54 -23.16 12.02 -14.61
C PRO A 54 -21.65 11.89 -14.44
N MET A 55 -20.92 12.96 -14.73
CA MET A 55 -19.46 12.99 -14.56
C MET A 55 -19.15 13.34 -13.11
N LEU A 56 -18.32 12.54 -12.47
CA LEU A 56 -17.87 12.74 -11.09
C LEU A 56 -16.36 12.97 -11.06
N ARG A 57 -15.91 13.63 -10.01
CA ARG A 57 -14.48 13.76 -9.72
C ARG A 57 -14.02 12.53 -8.94
N PHE A 58 -12.98 11.87 -9.42
CA PHE A 58 -12.30 10.77 -8.73
C PHE A 58 -10.85 11.16 -8.42
N CYS A 59 -10.41 10.93 -7.19
CA CYS A 59 -9.01 11.14 -6.79
C CYS A 59 -8.28 9.80 -6.65
N PRO A 60 -7.20 9.55 -7.40
CA PRO A 60 -6.43 8.31 -7.30
C PRO A 60 -5.59 8.22 -6.01
N GLY A 61 -5.25 9.35 -5.38
CA GLY A 61 -4.46 9.37 -4.15
C GLY A 61 -5.24 8.95 -2.90
N CYS A 62 -6.55 9.23 -2.85
CA CYS A 62 -7.38 9.02 -1.66
C CYS A 62 -8.63 8.16 -1.92
N GLY A 63 -8.94 7.82 -3.18
CA GLY A 63 -10.12 7.04 -3.57
C GLY A 63 -11.46 7.79 -3.49
N SER A 64 -11.47 9.09 -3.17
CA SER A 64 -12.71 9.86 -3.02
C SER A 64 -13.44 10.07 -4.34
N VAL A 65 -14.77 10.08 -4.26
CA VAL A 65 -15.70 10.35 -5.37
C VAL A 65 -16.66 11.43 -4.95
N GLY A 66 -16.78 12.50 -5.74
CA GLY A 66 -17.64 13.63 -5.42
C GLY A 66 -18.25 14.28 -6.65
N ALA A 67 -19.31 15.06 -6.42
CA ALA A 67 -19.83 15.99 -7.42
C ALA A 67 -18.76 17.02 -7.79
N VAL A 68 -18.94 17.73 -8.90
CA VAL A 68 -18.07 18.86 -9.26
C VAL A 68 -18.77 20.16 -8.83
N PRO A 69 -18.62 20.65 -7.58
CA PRO A 69 -18.92 22.04 -7.29
C PRO A 69 -17.67 22.90 -7.50
N ASP A 70 -17.93 24.14 -7.90
CA ASP A 70 -16.90 25.14 -8.17
C ASP A 70 -16.01 25.42 -6.96
N THR A 71 -14.74 25.67 -7.28
CA THR A 71 -13.68 26.23 -6.43
C THR A 71 -13.34 25.43 -5.17
N TYR A 72 -12.55 24.37 -5.39
CA TYR A 72 -11.59 23.78 -4.44
C TYR A 72 -12.11 23.35 -3.05
N LEU A 73 -12.12 22.04 -2.82
CA LEU A 73 -11.39 21.31 -1.75
C LEU A 73 -12.17 20.03 -1.43
N ASP A 74 -11.68 18.88 -1.91
CA ASP A 74 -12.04 17.58 -1.34
C ASP A 74 -10.93 16.55 -1.65
N CYS A 75 -9.89 16.58 -0.81
CA CYS A 75 -8.88 15.52 -0.58
C CYS A 75 -7.42 15.70 -1.07
N CYS A 76 -7.05 16.74 -1.82
CA CYS A 76 -5.63 17.07 -2.09
C CYS A 76 -5.43 18.59 -1.99
N PRO A 77 -4.36 19.09 -1.34
CA PRO A 77 -4.18 20.53 -1.08
C PRO A 77 -4.25 21.43 -2.32
N ASP A 78 -4.06 20.88 -3.52
CA ASP A 78 -4.16 21.58 -4.81
C ASP A 78 -5.15 20.91 -5.81
N GLY A 79 -5.74 19.76 -5.46
CA GLY A 79 -6.66 19.04 -6.33
C GLY A 79 -6.12 18.60 -7.70
N SER A 80 -4.81 18.66 -7.93
CA SER A 80 -4.17 18.55 -9.26
C SER A 80 -4.29 17.16 -9.90
N ASP A 81 -4.35 16.11 -9.07
CA ASP A 81 -4.39 14.73 -9.53
C ASP A 81 -5.80 14.15 -9.72
N ALA A 82 -6.84 14.92 -9.40
CA ALA A 82 -8.20 14.46 -9.59
C ALA A 82 -8.56 14.37 -11.08
N ARG A 83 -9.37 13.38 -11.44
CA ARG A 83 -9.85 13.16 -12.81
C ARG A 83 -11.36 13.26 -12.85
N VAL A 84 -11.89 13.91 -13.88
CA VAL A 84 -13.34 13.96 -14.15
C VAL A 84 -13.67 12.77 -15.04
N ILE A 85 -14.39 11.80 -14.49
CA ILE A 85 -14.70 10.53 -15.15
C ILE A 85 -16.18 10.17 -14.94
N PRO A 86 -16.76 9.28 -15.77
CA PRO A 86 -18.17 8.91 -15.62
C PRO A 86 -18.44 8.27 -14.25
N ALA A 87 -19.62 8.54 -13.67
CA ALA A 87 -19.96 8.13 -12.30
C ALA A 87 -19.82 6.64 -12.07
N ALA A 88 -20.20 5.80 -13.02
CA ALA A 88 -20.06 4.35 -12.86
C ALA A 88 -18.59 3.94 -12.78
N LEU A 89 -17.71 4.61 -13.53
CA LEU A 89 -16.27 4.37 -13.47
C LEU A 89 -15.67 4.90 -12.16
N ALA A 90 -16.06 6.11 -11.73
CA ALA A 90 -15.60 6.68 -10.46
C ALA A 90 -15.92 5.77 -9.26
N ASN A 91 -17.14 5.25 -9.20
CA ASN A 91 -17.55 4.32 -8.15
C ASN A 91 -16.76 3.00 -8.23
N LYS A 92 -16.57 2.42 -9.42
CA LYS A 92 -15.74 1.21 -9.58
C LYS A 92 -14.30 1.42 -9.12
N CYS A 93 -13.71 2.57 -9.43
CA CYS A 93 -12.35 2.90 -9.00
C CYS A 93 -12.26 3.05 -7.47
N ARG A 94 -13.25 3.69 -6.83
CA ARG A 94 -13.34 3.76 -5.37
C ARG A 94 -13.50 2.37 -4.75
N ASP A 95 -14.40 1.56 -5.29
CA ASP A 95 -14.69 0.24 -4.74
C ASP A 95 -13.44 -0.66 -4.86
N LEU A 96 -12.72 -0.61 -5.99
CA LEU A 96 -11.45 -1.30 -6.16
C LEU A 96 -10.38 -0.79 -5.20
N PHE A 97 -10.30 0.53 -4.98
CA PHE A 97 -9.38 1.13 -4.01
C PHE A 97 -9.70 0.68 -2.58
N GLN A 98 -10.98 0.66 -2.19
CA GLN A 98 -11.43 0.16 -0.89
C GLN A 98 -11.17 -1.34 -0.73
N MET A 99 -11.35 -2.14 -1.79
CA MET A 99 -10.98 -3.55 -1.80
C MET A 99 -9.47 -3.72 -1.62
N ALA A 100 -8.65 -2.95 -2.34
CA ALA A 100 -7.19 -3.00 -2.21
C ALA A 100 -6.74 -2.58 -0.80
N LEU A 101 -7.37 -1.56 -0.21
CA LEU A 101 -7.13 -1.18 1.20
C LEU A 101 -7.58 -2.28 2.16
N ALA A 102 -8.76 -2.87 1.96
CA ALA A 102 -9.25 -3.96 2.80
C ALA A 102 -8.33 -5.19 2.72
N THR A 103 -7.85 -5.55 1.53
CA THR A 103 -6.84 -6.61 1.33
C THR A 103 -5.50 -6.24 1.97
N ALA A 104 -5.05 -4.98 1.89
CA ALA A 104 -3.82 -4.52 2.53
C ALA A 104 -3.93 -4.40 4.07
N LEU A 105 -5.15 -4.37 4.61
CA LEU A 105 -5.48 -4.25 6.03
C LEU A 105 -5.97 -5.58 6.65
N MET A 106 -6.27 -6.60 5.84
CA MET A 106 -6.45 -7.98 6.30
C MET A 106 -5.05 -8.61 6.52
N PRO A 107 -4.87 -9.42 7.58
CA PRO A 107 -3.66 -10.22 7.73
C PRO A 107 -3.73 -11.40 6.74
N GLU A 108 -3.23 -11.20 5.53
CA GLU A 108 -3.11 -12.28 4.54
C GLU A 108 -2.04 -13.28 5.01
N ALA A 109 -2.49 -14.54 5.16
CA ALA A 109 -1.63 -15.70 5.20
C ALA A 109 -0.74 -15.70 3.94
N GLY A 110 0.55 -15.97 4.13
CA GLY A 110 1.59 -15.62 3.18
C GLY A 110 1.40 -16.14 1.75
N GLU A 111 1.71 -15.28 0.79
CA GLU A 111 2.14 -15.63 -0.57
C GLU A 111 3.22 -14.65 -1.06
N PRO A 112 4.05 -15.05 -2.04
CA PRO A 112 5.50 -14.93 -1.93
C PRO A 112 6.05 -13.60 -2.43
N ALA A 113 7.04 -13.09 -1.70
CA ALA A 113 7.82 -11.94 -2.07
C ALA A 113 8.51 -12.15 -3.42
N GLN A 114 8.32 -11.20 -4.36
CA GLN A 114 9.17 -11.08 -5.53
C GLN A 114 10.58 -10.68 -5.07
N THR A 115 11.53 -11.56 -5.33
CA THR A 115 12.94 -11.45 -4.96
C THR A 115 13.63 -10.35 -5.76
N GLY A 116 13.77 -9.18 -5.12
CA GLY A 116 14.93 -8.32 -5.35
C GLY A 116 16.16 -9.03 -4.79
N LEU A 117 17.28 -8.96 -5.53
CA LEU A 117 18.55 -9.59 -5.20
C LEU A 117 19.15 -9.03 -3.90
N TYR A 118 18.74 -9.58 -2.76
CA TYR A 118 19.54 -9.64 -1.56
C TYR A 118 19.70 -11.13 -1.24
N SER A 119 20.95 -11.57 -1.15
CA SER A 119 21.33 -12.95 -0.86
C SER A 119 20.68 -13.44 0.44
N THR A 120 19.55 -14.14 0.34
CA THR A 120 18.88 -14.79 1.48
C THR A 120 19.58 -16.10 1.83
N LYS A 121 20.78 -16.00 2.39
CA LYS A 121 21.34 -17.06 3.24
C LYS A 121 21.62 -16.44 4.60
N GLN A 122 20.59 -16.27 5.40
CA GLN A 122 20.77 -16.05 6.83
C GLN A 122 19.76 -16.91 7.59
N ALA A 123 20.31 -17.67 8.54
CA ALA A 123 19.56 -18.51 9.44
C ALA A 123 18.66 -17.64 10.34
N PRO A 124 17.53 -18.17 10.82
CA PRO A 124 16.71 -17.47 11.80
C PRO A 124 17.52 -17.13 13.05
N VAL A 125 17.21 -15.98 13.68
CA VAL A 125 17.80 -15.57 14.95
C VAL A 125 17.61 -16.69 15.99
N PRO A 126 18.69 -17.15 16.66
CA PRO A 126 18.58 -18.19 17.68
C PRO A 126 17.82 -17.65 18.91
N ALA A 127 17.33 -18.54 19.78
CA ALA A 127 16.69 -18.14 21.03
C ALA A 127 17.72 -17.66 22.08
N GLU A 128 18.92 -18.24 22.02
CA GLU A 128 20.03 -17.94 22.92
C GLU A 128 21.29 -17.69 22.09
N CYS A 129 22.21 -16.92 22.66
CA CYS A 129 23.52 -16.65 22.09
C CYS A 129 24.60 -16.88 23.15
N TRP A 130 25.78 -17.28 22.70
CA TRP A 130 26.89 -17.68 23.55
C TRP A 130 28.13 -16.82 23.26
N SER A 131 28.95 -16.61 24.27
CA SER A 131 30.24 -15.90 24.20
C SER A 131 31.19 -16.43 25.27
N ASP A 132 32.49 -16.36 25.04
CA ASP A 132 33.55 -16.54 26.04
C ASP A 132 33.95 -15.21 26.72
N ASP A 133 33.47 -14.07 26.22
CA ASP A 133 33.58 -12.74 26.84
C ASP A 133 32.21 -12.26 27.34
N VAL A 134 32.17 -11.77 28.58
CA VAL A 134 30.94 -11.27 29.23
C VAL A 134 30.35 -10.04 28.54
N ASN A 135 31.17 -9.23 27.86
CA ASN A 135 30.76 -7.93 27.33
C ASN A 135 30.61 -7.90 25.81
N GLU A 136 31.23 -8.83 25.09
CA GLU A 136 31.40 -8.77 23.63
C GLU A 136 31.07 -10.12 22.97
N ASP A 137 30.95 -10.10 21.65
CA ASP A 137 30.96 -11.31 20.79
C ASP A 137 29.97 -12.44 21.13
N PHE A 138 28.77 -12.09 21.60
CA PHE A 138 27.62 -13.01 21.60
C PHE A 138 27.16 -13.30 20.16
N ASN A 139 27.93 -14.10 19.43
CA ASN A 139 27.73 -14.42 18.02
C ASN A 139 27.67 -15.94 17.75
N TYR A 140 27.84 -16.76 18.79
CA TYR A 140 27.69 -18.21 18.69
C TYR A 140 26.26 -18.64 19.00
N ASP A 141 25.68 -19.45 18.12
CA ASP A 141 24.25 -19.84 18.21
C ASP A 141 24.00 -20.94 19.25
N SER A 142 25.07 -21.58 19.76
CA SER A 142 25.00 -22.64 20.76
C SER A 142 26.33 -22.81 21.49
N LEU A 143 26.29 -23.48 22.64
CA LEU A 143 27.51 -23.89 23.35
C LEU A 143 28.43 -24.76 22.48
N ALA A 144 27.89 -25.64 21.64
CA ALA A 144 28.71 -26.48 20.76
C ALA A 144 29.43 -25.67 19.67
N ASP A 145 28.80 -24.59 19.18
CA ASP A 145 29.38 -23.67 18.20
C ASP A 145 30.52 -22.84 18.82
N LEU A 146 30.31 -22.35 20.05
CA LEU A 146 31.32 -21.68 20.86
C LEU A 146 32.53 -22.61 21.08
N LEU A 147 32.30 -23.82 21.61
CA LEU A 147 33.38 -24.79 21.89
C LEU A 147 34.09 -25.27 20.63
N GLY A 148 33.37 -25.43 19.51
CA GLY A 148 33.96 -25.81 18.23
C GLY A 148 34.84 -24.73 17.60
N SER A 149 34.74 -23.49 18.07
CA SER A 149 35.52 -22.35 17.60
C SER A 149 36.63 -21.92 18.57
N ASN A 150 36.65 -22.47 19.79
CA ASN A 150 37.57 -22.08 20.87
C ASN A 150 38.16 -23.34 21.54
N ASP A 151 39.30 -23.80 21.01
CA ASP A 151 39.99 -25.03 21.45
C ASP A 151 40.70 -24.87 22.83
N GLU A 152 40.84 -23.65 23.31
CA GLU A 152 41.50 -23.29 24.57
C GLU A 152 40.62 -23.44 25.81
N LEU A 153 39.31 -23.55 25.64
CA LEU A 153 38.35 -23.62 26.74
C LEU A 153 38.43 -24.97 27.48
N ALA A 154 38.51 -24.91 28.81
CA ALA A 154 38.69 -26.06 29.68
C ALA A 154 37.58 -26.21 30.73
N VAL A 155 37.51 -27.40 31.34
CA VAL A 155 36.58 -27.66 32.45
C VAL A 155 36.85 -26.69 33.60
N GLY A 156 35.81 -25.99 34.04
CA GLY A 156 35.89 -24.98 35.09
C GLY A 156 35.97 -23.54 34.57
N ASP A 157 36.23 -23.32 33.28
CA ASP A 157 36.17 -21.99 32.69
C ASP A 157 34.72 -21.48 32.67
N THR A 158 34.57 -20.16 32.75
CA THR A 158 33.26 -19.51 32.70
C THR A 158 33.06 -18.93 31.31
N VAL A 159 32.01 -19.39 30.64
CA VAL A 159 31.47 -18.80 29.41
C VAL A 159 30.12 -18.16 29.72
N TYR A 160 29.54 -17.48 28.75
CA TYR A 160 28.33 -16.69 28.94
C TYR A 160 27.24 -17.11 27.96
N VAL A 161 26.02 -17.22 28.47
CA VAL A 161 24.81 -17.44 27.67
C VAL A 161 23.85 -16.28 27.90
N ALA A 162 23.21 -15.83 26.84
CA ALA A 162 22.24 -14.74 26.89
C ALA A 162 21.03 -15.02 26.00
N ASP A 163 19.96 -14.26 26.21
CA ASP A 163 18.78 -14.28 25.36
C ASP A 163 19.04 -13.42 24.12
N ALA A 164 18.90 -14.00 22.94
CA ALA A 164 18.92 -13.27 21.67
C ALA A 164 17.53 -12.71 21.39
N VAL A 165 17.39 -11.38 21.49
CA VAL A 165 16.10 -10.69 21.38
C VAL A 165 16.04 -9.90 20.08
N ILE A 166 15.06 -10.21 19.24
CA ILE A 166 14.76 -9.41 18.04
C ILE A 166 14.33 -8.01 18.50
N PRO A 167 15.08 -6.94 18.14
CA PRO A 167 14.72 -5.60 18.59
C PRO A 167 13.50 -5.08 17.84
N ASP A 168 12.65 -4.31 18.54
CA ASP A 168 11.57 -3.57 17.90
C ASP A 168 12.18 -2.48 16.98
N PRO A 169 11.96 -2.55 15.65
CA PRO A 169 12.53 -1.58 14.72
C PRO A 169 12.02 -0.16 14.95
N ALA A 170 10.86 0.02 15.59
CA ALA A 170 10.36 1.34 16.00
C ALA A 170 11.22 2.03 17.06
N THR A 171 12.26 1.37 17.59
CA THR A 171 13.24 1.98 18.50
C THR A 171 14.39 2.69 17.78
N TYR A 172 14.55 2.47 16.46
CA TYR A 172 15.62 3.07 15.66
C TYR A 172 15.21 4.32 14.89
N ILE A 173 13.92 4.68 14.93
CA ILE A 173 13.39 5.84 14.22
C ILE A 173 12.15 6.41 14.91
N ASN A 174 12.01 7.73 14.87
CA ASN A 174 10.90 8.49 15.42
C ASN A 174 10.62 9.74 14.56
N ALA A 175 9.63 10.54 14.97
CA ALA A 175 9.28 11.77 14.25
C ALA A 175 10.37 12.86 14.30
N ASP A 176 11.10 12.98 15.42
CA ASP A 176 12.16 13.98 15.58
C ASP A 176 13.28 13.78 14.56
N ASP A 177 13.67 12.53 14.27
CA ASP A 177 14.70 12.24 13.27
C ASP A 177 14.34 12.82 11.88
N ILE A 178 13.05 12.79 11.51
CA ILE A 178 12.57 13.32 10.24
C ILE A 178 12.47 14.85 10.28
N LEU A 179 11.91 15.41 11.36
CA LEU A 179 11.71 16.84 11.51
C LEU A 179 13.05 17.58 11.57
N GLU A 180 14.03 17.03 12.30
CA GLU A 180 15.41 17.53 12.36
C GLU A 180 16.03 17.53 10.97
N GLN A 181 15.96 16.40 10.25
CA GLN A 181 16.53 16.31 8.91
C GLN A 181 15.86 17.27 7.90
N MET A 182 14.56 17.53 8.05
CA MET A 182 13.85 18.54 7.27
C MET A 182 14.32 19.96 7.58
N GLY A 183 14.53 20.28 8.85
CA GLY A 183 15.05 21.58 9.29
C GLY A 183 16.46 21.84 8.77
N GLU A 184 17.36 20.85 8.85
CA GLU A 184 18.72 20.95 8.29
C GLU A 184 18.70 21.27 6.79
N ARG A 185 17.88 20.55 6.01
CA ARG A 185 17.74 20.80 4.57
C ARG A 185 17.12 22.17 4.27
N ALA A 186 16.14 22.59 5.06
CA ALA A 186 15.57 23.92 4.90
C ALA A 186 16.57 25.03 5.22
N ARG A 187 17.46 24.82 6.19
CA ARG A 187 18.57 25.74 6.50
C ARG A 187 19.59 25.81 5.37
N GLU A 188 19.88 24.69 4.70
CA GLU A 188 20.73 24.70 3.50
C GLU A 188 20.16 25.57 2.38
N ASP A 189 18.84 25.56 2.19
CA ASP A 189 18.16 26.33 1.13
C ASP A 189 17.86 27.79 1.54
N GLY A 190 17.34 27.99 2.75
CA GLY A 190 16.80 29.26 3.25
C GLY A 190 17.72 30.01 4.22
N GLY A 191 18.85 29.40 4.62
CA GLY A 191 19.74 29.98 5.63
C GLY A 191 19.01 30.25 6.94
N GLU A 192 19.33 31.38 7.56
CA GLU A 192 18.68 31.82 8.81
C GLU A 192 17.17 32.11 8.66
N TYR A 193 16.65 32.26 7.42
CA TYR A 193 15.21 32.45 7.21
C TYR A 193 14.39 31.17 7.35
N ALA A 194 15.06 30.01 7.41
CA ALA A 194 14.44 28.73 7.69
C ALA A 194 14.50 28.35 9.18
N GLU A 195 14.93 29.29 10.04
CA GLU A 195 14.81 29.14 11.49
C GLU A 195 13.34 28.82 11.85
N ASP A 196 13.14 27.87 12.76
CA ASP A 196 11.85 27.30 13.17
C ASP A 196 11.15 26.36 12.16
N TYR A 197 11.67 26.16 10.94
CA TYR A 197 11.10 25.15 10.02
C TYR A 197 11.62 23.73 10.32
N PRO A 198 10.76 22.69 10.30
CA PRO A 198 9.30 22.75 10.18
C PRO A 198 8.60 22.99 11.53
N ASP A 199 7.80 24.06 11.60
CA ASP A 199 6.92 24.33 12.76
C ASP A 199 5.64 23.50 12.64
N VAL A 200 5.60 22.37 13.34
CA VAL A 200 4.47 21.43 13.33
C VAL A 200 3.80 21.37 14.70
N SER A 201 2.47 21.18 14.70
CA SER A 201 1.73 20.95 15.94
C SER A 201 2.13 19.63 16.60
N ALA A 202 1.91 19.54 17.92
CA ALA A 202 2.12 18.30 18.67
C ALA A 202 1.32 17.12 18.10
N ASP A 203 0.08 17.36 17.65
CA ASP A 203 -0.77 16.34 17.04
C ASP A 203 -0.20 15.84 15.70
N ALA A 204 0.33 16.75 14.87
CA ALA A 204 0.98 16.38 13.62
C ALA A 204 2.26 15.58 13.87
N LYS A 205 3.09 15.99 14.83
CA LYS A 205 4.27 15.24 15.25
C LYS A 205 3.91 13.84 15.77
N GLN A 206 2.87 13.73 16.59
CA GLN A 206 2.40 12.44 17.08
C GLN A 206 1.88 11.54 15.95
N SER A 207 1.14 12.11 15.00
CA SER A 207 0.66 11.38 13.82
C SER A 207 1.83 10.86 12.97
N LEU A 208 2.88 11.68 12.79
CA LEU A 208 4.10 11.27 12.08
C LEU A 208 4.83 10.14 12.83
N ASP A 209 4.97 10.26 14.16
CA ASP A 209 5.61 9.25 14.99
C ASP A 209 4.90 7.90 14.89
N ALA A 210 3.56 7.90 14.98
CA ALA A 210 2.75 6.70 14.82
C ALA A 210 2.90 6.08 13.42
N PHE A 211 2.90 6.90 12.38
CA PHE A 211 3.08 6.45 11.00
C PHE A 211 4.43 5.75 10.80
N VAL A 212 5.53 6.41 11.17
CA VAL A 212 6.89 5.91 10.93
C VAL A 212 7.18 4.65 11.74
N LYS A 213 6.76 4.61 13.02
CA LYS A 213 6.90 3.41 13.86
C LYS A 213 6.07 2.24 13.33
N GLY A 214 4.84 2.50 12.85
CA GLY A 214 4.00 1.48 12.22
C GLY A 214 4.64 0.92 10.96
N TRP A 215 5.18 1.79 10.11
CA TRP A 215 5.90 1.40 8.91
C TRP A 215 7.15 0.56 9.23
N ALA A 216 7.97 1.00 10.19
CA ALA A 216 9.17 0.29 10.60
C ALA A 216 8.87 -1.11 11.13
N ARG A 217 7.84 -1.28 11.95
CA ARG A 217 7.42 -2.62 12.43
C ARG A 217 6.97 -3.52 11.30
N LYS A 218 6.24 -2.98 10.32
CA LYS A 218 5.71 -3.75 9.19
C LYS A 218 6.79 -4.18 8.20
N HIS A 219 7.81 -3.35 7.98
CA HIS A 219 8.74 -3.53 6.86
C HIS A 219 10.20 -3.72 7.25
N CYS A 220 10.57 -3.42 8.50
CA CYS A 220 11.95 -3.43 8.97
C CYS A 220 12.18 -4.37 10.15
N THR A 221 11.29 -5.34 10.38
CA THR A 221 11.52 -6.36 11.41
C THR A 221 12.84 -7.09 11.11
N PRO A 222 13.85 -7.03 12.00
CA PRO A 222 15.14 -7.64 11.74
C PRO A 222 15.06 -9.15 11.62
N THR A 223 15.74 -9.71 10.63
CA THR A 223 15.85 -11.16 10.43
C THR A 223 17.26 -11.69 10.64
N ASN A 224 18.25 -10.79 10.76
CA ASN A 224 19.67 -11.12 10.67
C ASN A 224 20.53 -10.55 11.82
N PHE A 225 19.92 -9.88 12.79
CA PHE A 225 20.62 -9.43 13.99
C PHE A 225 19.67 -9.40 15.20
N TYR A 226 20.25 -9.36 16.40
CA TYR A 226 19.52 -9.33 17.66
C TYR A 226 20.21 -8.41 18.68
N LYS A 227 19.50 -8.10 19.76
CA LYS A 227 20.06 -7.52 20.98
C LYS A 227 20.33 -8.64 21.99
N VAL A 228 21.43 -8.53 22.68
CA VAL A 228 21.78 -9.41 23.81
C VAL A 228 21.04 -8.94 25.05
N SER A 229 20.38 -9.85 25.77
CA SER A 229 19.75 -9.53 27.05
C SER A 229 19.89 -10.69 28.04
N LYS A 230 19.81 -10.38 29.35
CA LYS A 230 19.91 -11.37 30.44
C LYS A 230 21.14 -12.28 30.32
N VAL A 231 22.32 -11.70 30.25
CA VAL A 231 23.58 -12.46 30.28
C VAL A 231 23.68 -13.26 31.59
N ARG A 232 24.12 -14.52 31.48
CA ARG A 232 24.27 -15.48 32.57
C ARG A 232 25.60 -16.21 32.44
N ASP A 233 26.26 -16.41 33.57
CA ASP A 233 27.47 -17.22 33.66
C ASP A 233 27.14 -18.70 33.50
N TYR A 234 27.98 -19.42 32.76
CA TYR A 234 27.93 -20.86 32.58
C TYR A 234 29.32 -21.45 32.78
N ILE A 235 29.48 -22.29 33.82
CA ILE A 235 30.76 -22.95 34.11
C ILE A 235 30.84 -24.24 33.32
N LEU A 236 31.85 -24.37 32.46
CA LEU A 236 32.06 -25.54 31.62
C LEU A 236 32.32 -26.80 32.46
N THR A 237 31.62 -27.87 32.12
CA THR A 237 31.76 -29.18 32.75
C THR A 237 32.50 -30.14 31.83
N ALA A 238 33.03 -31.24 32.41
CA ALA A 238 33.63 -32.31 31.63
C ALA A 238 32.66 -32.97 30.62
N ARG A 239 31.34 -32.82 30.83
CA ARG A 239 30.33 -33.32 29.91
C ARG A 239 30.20 -32.43 28.67
N ASP A 240 30.39 -31.12 28.80
CA ASP A 240 30.25 -30.17 27.70
C ASP A 240 31.40 -30.32 26.69
N LEU A 241 32.59 -30.69 27.16
CA LEU A 241 33.80 -30.94 26.35
C LEU A 241 33.95 -32.40 25.90
N ALA A 242 32.99 -33.27 26.20
CA ALA A 242 33.04 -34.66 25.78
C ALA A 242 32.64 -34.78 24.29
N PRO A 243 33.33 -35.64 23.50
CA PRO A 243 33.04 -35.82 22.08
C PRO A 243 31.71 -36.52 21.80
#